data_AF-A0AAV8VVS6-F1
#
_entry.id   AF-A0AAV8VVS6-F1
#
_cell.length_a   1.000
_cell.length_b   1.000
_cell.length_c   1.000
_cell.angle_alpha   90.00
_cell.angle_beta   90.00
_cell.angle_gamma   90.00
#
_symmetry.space_group_name_H-M   'P 1'
#
loop_
_entity.id
_entity.type
_entity.pdbx_description
1 polymer ?
#
loop_
_entity_poly.entity_id
_entity_poly.type
_entity_poly.pdbx_seq_one_letter_code
_entity_poly.pdbx_strand_id
1 'polypeptide(L)'
;MKQIVFLVTFTLVGVCWAGNATETNEIRIEEAKDPVPCTCGVFLSGQFKKGSKDQPKGVPVLTQEMDTPFSNNAVGNRQCVNKCLELIIKHLPKSSQILCSLVDRENIHREKAFLFIKNYNDKWHSTNLSAGREFCCRNNEPYKCSMI
;
A
#
# COMPACT_ATOMS: atom_id res chain seq x y z
N MET A 1 -16.44 -2.60 56.70
CA MET A 1 -15.55 -3.57 57.36
C MET A 1 -14.94 -4.43 56.24
N LYS A 2 -13.64 -4.50 55.97
CA LYS A 2 -12.40 -4.04 56.59
C LYS A 2 -11.44 -3.68 55.44
N GLN A 3 -10.86 -2.49 55.51
CA GLN A 3 -9.61 -2.19 54.81
C GLN A 3 -8.48 -2.97 55.49
N ILE A 4 -7.61 -3.59 54.70
CA ILE A 4 -6.33 -4.12 55.18
C ILE A 4 -5.25 -3.29 54.49
N VAL A 5 -4.76 -2.34 55.27
CA VAL A 5 -3.53 -1.59 55.04
C VAL A 5 -2.37 -2.54 55.39
N PHE A 6 -1.53 -2.89 54.41
CA PHE A 6 -0.21 -3.45 54.69
C PHE A 6 0.85 -2.41 54.34
N LEU A 7 1.36 -1.79 55.40
CA LEU A 7 2.47 -0.86 55.46
C LEU A 7 3.68 -1.68 55.92
N VAL A 8 4.59 -2.10 55.04
CA VAL A 8 5.87 -2.70 55.45
C VAL A 8 6.99 -2.34 54.46
N THR A 9 7.67 -1.24 54.82
CA THR A 9 9.12 -0.97 54.79
C THR A 9 9.99 -1.30 53.57
N PHE A 10 10.58 -0.23 53.04
CA PHE A 10 11.83 -0.16 52.28
C PHE A 10 12.96 -0.98 52.93
N THR A 11 13.52 -1.94 52.18
CA THR A 11 14.92 -2.38 52.36
C THR A 11 15.60 -2.40 51.00
N LEU A 12 16.40 -1.38 50.74
CA LEU A 12 17.42 -1.36 49.69
C LEU A 12 18.52 -2.37 50.08
N VAL A 13 18.47 -3.57 49.51
CA VAL A 13 19.63 -4.46 49.45
C VAL A 13 20.10 -4.45 48.01
N GLY A 14 21.17 -3.69 47.78
CA GLY A 14 21.92 -3.75 46.53
C GLY A 14 22.55 -5.13 46.42
N VAL A 15 22.08 -5.90 45.44
CA VAL A 15 22.81 -7.10 44.98
C VAL A 15 23.46 -6.70 43.67
N CYS A 16 24.78 -6.49 43.70
CA CYS A 16 25.60 -6.37 42.50
C CYS A 16 25.57 -7.72 41.77
N TRP A 17 24.74 -7.86 40.74
CA TRP A 17 24.85 -8.96 39.80
C TRP A 17 25.88 -8.57 38.74
N ALA A 18 27.08 -9.14 38.84
CA ALA A 18 28.02 -9.22 37.73
C ALA A 18 27.48 -10.26 36.74
N GLY A 19 26.59 -9.82 35.85
CA GLY A 19 26.09 -10.61 34.72
C GLY A 19 27.01 -10.42 33.53
N ASN A 20 27.63 -11.51 33.08
CA ASN A 20 28.45 -11.56 31.86
C ASN A 20 27.72 -10.94 30.66
N ALA A 21 28.42 -10.10 29.92
CA ALA A 21 28.01 -9.66 28.59
C ALA A 21 28.06 -10.87 27.64
N THR A 22 26.96 -11.61 27.54
CA THR A 22 26.70 -12.44 26.38
C THR A 22 26.27 -11.53 25.25
N GLU A 23 27.14 -11.34 24.25
CA GLU A 23 26.77 -10.79 22.94
C GLU A 23 25.67 -11.69 22.35
N THR A 24 24.42 -11.31 22.55
CA THR A 24 23.30 -11.85 21.78
C THR A 24 23.46 -11.32 20.36
N ASN A 25 23.99 -12.14 19.48
CA ASN A 25 23.87 -11.95 18.05
C ASN A 25 22.37 -11.98 17.72
N GLU A 26 21.74 -10.80 17.66
CA GLU A 26 20.35 -10.63 17.26
C GLU A 26 20.20 -11.07 15.81
N ILE A 27 19.93 -12.36 15.60
CA ILE A 27 19.36 -12.84 14.34
C ILE A 27 17.99 -12.19 14.27
N ARG A 28 17.86 -11.13 13.47
CA ARG A 28 16.55 -10.60 13.06
C ARG A 28 15.85 -11.71 12.28
N ILE A 29 15.07 -12.52 12.97
CA ILE A 29 14.05 -13.34 12.35
C ILE A 29 13.03 -12.33 11.83
N GLU A 30 13.14 -11.94 10.55
CA GLU A 30 12.00 -11.32 9.87
C GLU A 30 10.87 -12.34 9.97
N GLU A 31 9.90 -12.04 10.84
CA GLU A 31 8.68 -12.81 10.98
C GLU A 31 8.12 -13.01 9.57
N ALA A 32 8.07 -14.27 9.12
CA ALA A 32 7.67 -14.60 7.76
C ALA A 32 6.20 -14.22 7.61
N LYS A 33 5.97 -13.01 7.09
CA LYS A 33 4.62 -12.52 6.82
C LYS A 33 3.96 -13.46 5.82
N ASP A 34 2.71 -13.81 6.10
CA ASP A 34 1.91 -14.63 5.20
C ASP A 34 1.91 -14.02 3.78
N PRO A 35 2.01 -14.85 2.73
CA PRO A 35 1.98 -14.36 1.36
C PRO A 35 0.69 -13.60 1.08
N VAL A 36 0.79 -12.33 0.67
CA VAL A 36 -0.38 -11.58 0.23
C VAL A 36 -0.76 -11.95 -1.20
N PRO A 37 -2.07 -12.02 -1.51
CA PRO A 37 -2.52 -12.28 -2.87
C PRO A 37 -2.04 -11.21 -3.87
N CYS A 38 -2.18 -11.52 -5.15
CA CYS A 38 -2.05 -10.48 -6.17
C CYS A 38 -3.15 -9.43 -5.95
N THR A 39 -2.75 -8.17 -5.77
CA THR A 39 -3.69 -7.05 -5.64
C THR A 39 -3.30 -5.94 -6.59
N CYS A 40 -4.24 -5.50 -7.41
CA CYS A 40 -4.10 -4.40 -8.36
C CYS A 40 -4.54 -3.11 -7.69
N GLY A 41 -3.75 -2.04 -7.83
CA GLY A 41 -4.09 -0.71 -7.34
C GLY A 41 -3.92 0.33 -8.44
N VAL A 42 -4.91 1.20 -8.63
CA VAL A 42 -4.79 2.37 -9.50
C VAL A 42 -4.56 3.62 -8.67
N PHE A 43 -3.40 4.24 -8.85
CA PHE A 43 -3.02 5.48 -8.16
C PHE A 43 -2.91 6.62 -9.16
N LEU A 44 -3.29 7.83 -8.74
CA LEU A 44 -3.10 9.06 -9.52
C LEU A 44 -1.68 9.58 -9.34
N SER A 45 -1.19 10.34 -10.33
CA SER A 45 0.15 10.97 -10.30
C SER A 45 0.40 11.79 -9.04
N GLY A 46 -0.61 12.46 -8.49
CA GLY A 46 -0.49 13.23 -7.23
C GLY A 46 -0.28 12.37 -5.97
N GLN A 47 -0.43 11.04 -6.05
CA GLN A 47 -0.30 10.14 -4.89
C GLN A 47 1.11 9.59 -4.70
N PHE A 48 1.99 9.70 -5.69
CA PHE A 48 3.34 9.14 -5.60
C PHE A 48 4.35 9.99 -6.37
N LYS A 49 5.63 9.84 -6.04
CA LYS A 49 6.71 10.49 -6.78
C LYS A 49 7.27 9.52 -7.82
N LYS A 50 7.08 9.83 -9.11
CA LYS A 50 7.59 9.00 -10.21
C LYS A 50 9.11 8.79 -10.08
N GLY A 51 9.56 7.54 -10.21
CA GLY A 51 10.96 7.16 -10.05
C GLY A 51 11.44 7.05 -8.60
N SER A 52 10.62 7.40 -7.61
CA SER A 52 10.93 7.13 -6.20
C SER A 52 10.69 5.66 -5.84
N LYS A 53 11.40 5.19 -4.82
CA LYS A 53 11.15 3.90 -4.16
C LYS A 53 10.10 4.02 -3.04
N ASP A 54 9.63 5.23 -2.75
CA ASP A 54 8.61 5.47 -1.74
C ASP A 54 7.28 4.82 -2.14
N GLN A 55 6.54 4.35 -1.13
CA GLN A 55 5.19 3.84 -1.34
C GLN A 55 4.24 4.98 -1.75
N PRO A 56 3.21 4.69 -2.58
CA PRO A 56 2.18 5.66 -2.87
C PRO A 56 1.45 6.06 -1.57
N LYS A 57 1.01 7.31 -1.52
CA LYS A 57 0.28 7.90 -0.39
C LYS A 57 -1.22 7.72 -0.57
N GLY A 58 -1.89 7.47 0.55
CA GLY A 58 -3.34 7.29 0.58
C GLY A 58 -3.78 5.97 -0.04
N VAL A 59 -5.09 5.85 -0.28
CA VAL A 59 -5.69 4.65 -0.87
C VAL A 59 -5.69 4.73 -2.39
N PRO A 60 -5.50 3.60 -3.10
CA PRO A 60 -5.74 3.56 -4.53
C PRO A 60 -7.20 3.87 -4.85
N VAL A 61 -7.43 4.54 -5.98
CA VAL A 61 -8.77 4.88 -6.49
C VAL A 61 -9.55 3.64 -6.87
N LEU A 62 -8.85 2.61 -7.35
CA LEU A 62 -9.42 1.32 -7.69
C LEU A 62 -8.52 0.24 -7.11
N THR A 63 -9.11 -0.69 -6.36
CA THR A 63 -8.44 -1.89 -5.86
C THR A 63 -9.14 -3.12 -6.38
N GLN A 64 -8.37 -4.09 -6.85
CA GLN A 64 -8.89 -5.41 -7.16
C GLN A 64 -7.93 -6.45 -6.59
N GLU A 65 -8.45 -7.25 -5.66
CA GLU A 65 -7.72 -8.37 -5.08
C GLU A 65 -8.09 -9.68 -5.80
N MET A 66 -7.15 -10.61 -5.82
CA MET A 66 -7.31 -11.96 -6.35
C MET A 66 -7.24 -12.97 -5.21
N ASP A 67 -7.73 -14.19 -5.43
CA ASP A 67 -7.80 -15.17 -4.33
C ASP A 67 -6.44 -15.75 -3.92
N THR A 68 -5.45 -15.74 -4.82
CA THR A 68 -4.16 -16.41 -4.61
C THR A 68 -2.95 -15.54 -4.97
N PRO A 69 -1.84 -15.65 -4.22
CA PRO A 69 -0.56 -15.06 -4.61
C PRO A 69 0.05 -15.77 -5.82
N PHE A 70 0.82 -15.04 -6.62
CA PHE A 70 1.78 -15.65 -7.54
C PHE A 70 3.14 -15.83 -6.86
N SER A 71 4.03 -16.58 -7.50
CA SER A 71 5.38 -16.82 -6.98
C SER A 71 6.13 -15.53 -6.63
N ASN A 72 6.94 -15.56 -5.56
CA ASN A 72 7.76 -14.43 -5.11
C ASN A 72 8.98 -14.18 -6.01
N ASN A 73 8.74 -13.84 -7.28
CA ASN A 73 9.79 -13.54 -8.23
C ASN A 73 9.28 -12.61 -9.35
N ALA A 74 10.19 -12.20 -10.23
CA ALA A 74 9.86 -11.31 -11.34
C ALA A 74 8.81 -11.92 -12.30
N VAL A 75 8.78 -13.25 -12.45
CA VAL A 75 7.79 -13.94 -13.29
C VAL A 75 6.40 -13.87 -12.66
N GLY A 76 6.29 -14.14 -11.36
CA GLY A 76 5.03 -14.02 -10.63
C GLY A 76 4.51 -12.59 -10.61
N ASN A 77 5.39 -11.60 -10.46
CA ASN A 77 5.00 -10.20 -10.60
C ASN A 77 4.47 -9.89 -12.01
N ARG A 78 5.09 -10.40 -13.07
CA ARG A 78 4.58 -10.25 -14.44
C ARG A 78 3.22 -10.92 -14.64
N GLN A 79 3.01 -12.10 -14.06
CA GLN A 79 1.70 -12.78 -14.08
C GLN A 79 0.64 -11.94 -13.38
N CYS A 80 0.97 -11.38 -12.21
CA CYS A 80 0.08 -10.46 -11.48
C CYS A 80 -0.26 -9.22 -12.31
N VAL A 81 0.74 -8.55 -12.94
CA VAL A 81 0.49 -7.40 -13.82
C VAL A 81 -0.42 -7.75 -14.99
N ASN A 82 -0.16 -8.86 -15.70
CA ASN A 82 -0.98 -9.27 -16.84
C ASN A 82 -2.43 -9.51 -16.41
N LYS A 83 -2.61 -10.16 -15.26
CA LYS A 83 -3.93 -10.46 -14.73
C LYS A 83 -4.66 -9.20 -14.28
N CYS A 84 -3.96 -8.24 -13.67
CA CYS A 84 -4.50 -6.91 -13.38
C CYS A 84 -4.99 -6.19 -14.65
N LEU A 85 -4.22 -6.27 -15.75
CA LEU A 85 -4.62 -5.67 -17.01
C LEU A 85 -5.89 -6.30 -17.59
N GLU A 86 -6.00 -7.64 -17.58
CA GLU A 86 -7.21 -8.34 -18.04
C GLU A 86 -8.48 -7.86 -17.32
N LEU A 87 -8.37 -7.59 -16.02
CA LEU A 87 -9.50 -7.09 -15.21
C LEU A 87 -9.80 -5.62 -15.50
N ILE A 88 -8.77 -4.77 -15.53
CA ILE A 88 -8.93 -3.32 -15.71
C ILE A 88 -9.40 -2.97 -17.13
N ILE A 89 -9.02 -3.73 -18.16
CA ILE A 89 -9.40 -3.49 -19.56
C ILE A 89 -10.93 -3.38 -19.71
N LYS A 90 -11.70 -4.16 -18.96
CA LYS A 90 -13.17 -4.14 -18.96
C LYS A 90 -13.75 -2.79 -18.50
N HIS A 91 -13.00 -2.08 -17.67
CA HIS A 91 -13.40 -0.78 -17.11
C HIS A 91 -12.83 0.41 -17.87
N LEU A 92 -11.85 0.20 -18.77
CA LEU A 92 -11.19 1.28 -19.52
C LEU A 92 -12.14 2.20 -20.30
N PRO A 93 -13.20 1.71 -20.99
CA PRO A 93 -14.11 2.60 -21.71
C PRO A 93 -14.78 3.64 -20.81
N LYS A 94 -15.10 3.26 -19.57
CA LYS A 94 -15.75 4.11 -18.55
C LYS A 94 -14.77 4.64 -17.50
N SER A 95 -13.47 4.47 -17.72
CA SER A 95 -12.42 4.80 -16.74
C SER A 95 -12.54 6.22 -16.21
N SER A 96 -12.80 7.22 -17.06
CA SER A 96 -12.92 8.61 -16.60
C SER A 96 -14.09 8.81 -15.66
N GLN A 97 -15.24 8.18 -15.94
CA GLN A 97 -16.42 8.27 -15.09
C GLN A 97 -16.18 7.57 -13.75
N ILE A 98 -15.61 6.36 -13.79
CA ILE A 98 -15.27 5.58 -12.60
C ILE A 98 -14.27 6.36 -11.72
N LEU A 99 -13.19 6.86 -12.31
CA LEU A 99 -12.17 7.60 -11.57
C LEU A 99 -12.75 8.88 -10.95
N CYS A 100 -13.47 9.71 -11.70
CA CYS A 100 -14.05 10.93 -11.12
C CYS A 100 -15.10 10.66 -10.04
N SER A 101 -15.78 9.51 -10.08
CA SER A 101 -16.75 9.12 -9.05
C SER A 101 -16.14 8.50 -7.78
N LEU A 102 -14.93 7.94 -7.88
CA LEU A 102 -14.27 7.21 -6.78
C LEU A 102 -13.16 8.00 -6.09
N VAL A 103 -12.66 9.07 -6.71
CA VAL A 103 -11.61 9.89 -6.09
C VAL A 103 -12.22 10.79 -5.04
N ASP A 104 -11.60 10.85 -3.86
CA ASP A 104 -12.00 11.72 -2.73
C ASP A 104 -11.90 13.25 -3.02
N ARG A 105 -11.57 13.66 -4.25
CA ARG A 105 -11.38 15.06 -4.66
C ARG A 105 -12.32 15.37 -5.81
N GLU A 106 -13.21 16.31 -5.59
CA GLU A 106 -14.23 16.71 -6.57
C GLU A 106 -13.66 17.42 -7.80
N ASN A 107 -12.51 18.08 -7.63
CA ASN A 107 -11.84 18.86 -8.66
C ASN A 107 -10.44 18.31 -8.92
N ILE A 108 -10.31 17.62 -10.05
CA ILE A 108 -9.05 17.03 -10.51
C ILE A 108 -8.69 17.67 -11.84
N HIS A 109 -7.42 18.04 -12.00
CA HIS A 109 -6.95 18.61 -13.24
C HIS A 109 -5.67 17.93 -13.71
N ARG A 110 -5.72 17.37 -14.93
CA ARG A 110 -4.59 16.73 -15.62
C ARG A 110 -3.86 15.69 -14.76
N GLU A 111 -4.61 14.84 -14.07
CA GLU A 111 -4.03 13.69 -13.37
C GLU A 111 -3.93 12.50 -14.31
N LYS A 112 -2.85 11.73 -14.18
CA LYS A 112 -2.67 10.47 -14.90
C LYS A 112 -2.79 9.30 -13.94
N ALA A 113 -3.51 8.26 -14.34
CA ALA A 113 -3.67 7.04 -13.56
C ALA A 113 -2.54 6.03 -13.86
N PHE A 114 -2.01 5.40 -12.83
CA PHE A 114 -0.91 4.43 -12.89
C PHE A 114 -1.28 3.13 -12.19
N LEU A 115 -0.85 2.02 -12.77
CA LEU A 115 -1.07 0.69 -12.21
C LEU A 115 0.09 0.32 -11.27
N PHE A 116 -0.28 -0.10 -10.07
CA PHE A 116 0.58 -0.71 -9.08
C PHE A 116 0.08 -2.12 -8.76
N ILE A 117 0.98 -2.97 -8.29
CA ILE A 117 0.63 -4.31 -7.80
C ILE A 117 1.20 -4.57 -6.41
N LYS A 118 0.50 -5.40 -5.64
CA LYS A 118 1.06 -6.19 -4.53
C LYS A 118 1.07 -7.65 -4.97
N ASN A 119 2.10 -8.39 -4.60
CA ASN A 119 2.16 -9.82 -4.84
C ASN A 119 3.17 -10.44 -3.87
N TYR A 120 2.75 -11.43 -3.10
CA TYR A 120 3.53 -12.15 -2.10
C TYR A 120 3.99 -11.29 -0.90
N ASN A 121 4.42 -10.05 -1.12
CA ASN A 121 4.71 -9.06 -0.09
C ASN A 121 3.68 -7.93 -0.10
N ASP A 122 3.38 -7.41 1.08
CA ASP A 122 2.45 -6.29 1.27
C ASP A 122 3.11 -4.93 0.97
N LYS A 123 3.70 -4.80 -0.22
CA LYS A 123 4.27 -3.54 -0.72
C LYS A 123 3.80 -3.30 -2.14
N TRP A 124 3.42 -2.06 -2.43
CA TRP A 124 3.06 -1.64 -3.77
C TRP A 124 4.33 -1.54 -4.63
N HIS A 125 4.28 -2.16 -5.79
CA HIS A 125 5.29 -2.10 -6.84
C HIS A 125 4.72 -1.35 -8.04
N SER A 126 5.43 -0.31 -8.49
CA SER A 126 5.08 0.39 -9.73
C SER A 126 5.29 -0.53 -10.92
N THR A 127 4.27 -0.65 -11.77
CA THR A 127 4.39 -1.37 -13.05
C THR A 127 4.93 -0.49 -14.17
N ASN A 128 5.02 0.83 -13.94
CA ASN A 128 5.22 1.88 -14.95
C ASN A 128 4.14 1.95 -16.05
N LEU A 129 3.10 1.13 -15.97
CA LEU A 129 1.94 1.22 -16.84
C LEU A 129 1.03 2.35 -16.38
N SER A 130 0.54 3.12 -17.34
CA SER A 130 -0.33 4.26 -17.09
C SER A 130 -1.46 4.30 -18.09
N ALA A 131 -2.55 4.96 -17.73
CA ALA A 131 -3.61 5.25 -18.67
C ALA A 131 -3.06 6.09 -19.85
N GLY A 132 -3.54 5.84 -21.06
CA GLY A 132 -3.09 6.57 -22.25
C GLY A 132 -3.47 8.06 -22.24
N ARG A 133 -4.48 8.44 -21.45
CA ARG A 133 -5.00 9.81 -21.34
C ARG A 133 -4.93 10.31 -19.90
N GLU A 134 -4.84 11.62 -19.76
CA GLU A 134 -5.08 12.32 -18.49
C GLU A 134 -6.58 12.44 -18.21
N PHE A 135 -6.91 12.66 -16.95
CA PHE A 135 -8.27 12.81 -16.46
C PHE A 135 -8.43 14.18 -15.80
N CYS A 136 -9.59 14.78 -16.08
CA CYS A 136 -10.03 16.00 -15.43
C CYS A 136 -11.45 15.79 -14.92
N CYS A 137 -11.68 16.17 -13.67
CA CYS A 137 -12.94 16.00 -12.97
C CYS A 137 -13.37 17.36 -12.42
N ARG A 138 -14.67 17.67 -12.54
CA ARG A 138 -15.30 18.82 -11.90
C ARG A 138 -16.60 18.34 -11.30
N ASN A 139 -16.80 18.57 -10.00
CA ASN A 139 -17.98 18.09 -9.26
C ASN A 139 -18.20 16.58 -9.44
N ASN A 140 -17.12 15.78 -9.37
CA ASN A 140 -17.12 14.32 -9.59
C ASN A 140 -17.52 13.86 -11.01
N GLU A 141 -17.70 14.79 -11.96
CA GLU A 141 -17.98 14.46 -13.35
C GLU A 141 -16.74 14.62 -14.25
N PRO A 142 -16.50 13.68 -15.18
CA PRO A 142 -15.39 13.79 -16.11
C PRO A 142 -15.65 14.86 -17.17
N TYR A 143 -14.64 15.70 -17.44
CA TYR A 143 -14.64 16.65 -18.55
C TYR A 143 -13.36 16.54 -19.38
N LYS A 144 -13.37 17.08 -20.60
CA LYS A 144 -12.17 17.11 -21.44
C LYS A 144 -11.14 18.05 -20.81
N CYS A 145 -9.95 17.54 -20.53
CA CYS A 145 -8.81 18.36 -20.16
C CYS A 145 -8.49 19.33 -21.31
N SER A 146 -8.87 20.60 -21.17
CA SER A 146 -8.54 21.63 -22.14
C SER A 146 -7.02 21.86 -22.17
N MET A 147 -6.46 22.21 -23.32
CA MET A 147 -5.04 22.56 -23.50
C MET A 147 -4.73 24.02 -23.14
N ILE A 148 -5.49 24.61 -22.22
CA ILE A 148 -5.26 25.97 -21.73
C ILE A 148 -4.20 25.95 -20.63
#